data_AF-A0A947PXR7-F1
#
_entry.id   AF-A0A947PXR7-F1
#
_cell.length_a   1.000
_cell.length_b   1.000
_cell.length_c   1.000
_cell.angle_alpha   90.00
_cell.angle_beta   90.00
_cell.angle_gamma   90.00
#
_symmetry.space_group_name_H-M   'P 1'
#
loop_
_entity.id
_entity.type
_entity.pdbx_description
1 polymer ?
#
loop_
_entity_poly.entity_id
_entity_poly.type
_entity_poly.pdbx_seq_one_letter_code
_entity_poly.pdbx_strand_id
1 'polypeptide(L)'
;MIDTPRKQHGFTLVELAITLLILSLFLVAVIGLYQKSEQQDRVRVTNQRMQMIVQALSSHAETAGRLPCPARPEINDTTFGWEAGITAADLTVDAGVRPFGSCTNTSNIPANNDTTGIVPFLSLNLPPQAIRDGWGNYFTYAVSPVFTQDNDRNNAGVMTEADTNVHARCRTAAWTSIADTISSFKSRFCCAAQVVAPATQFPRGTDLSIQLTTDPGTAISPVRVDFTVDNLNGYDSINTLAVNAADSAPDRPTTNITAPAFVLVSHGENGEGSFLANGTRTRKTSGGLVGANETENNNFNRLYFTGPRNLSGTAADYFDDIVIWMTQDGIMAANGTSSCQYP
;
A
#
# COMPACT_ATOMS: atom_id res chain seq x y z
N MET A 1 29.57 29.76 76.63
CA MET A 1 29.52 28.65 75.67
C MET A 1 29.88 29.27 74.33
N ILE A 2 31.12 29.11 73.88
CA ILE A 2 31.64 29.77 72.67
C ILE A 2 31.39 28.79 71.52
N ASP A 3 30.45 29.11 70.63
CA ASP A 3 30.20 28.35 69.42
C ASP A 3 31.44 28.41 68.52
N THR A 4 32.03 27.25 68.25
CA THR A 4 33.09 27.12 67.26
C THR A 4 32.49 27.13 65.85
N PRO A 5 32.99 27.96 64.92
CA PRO A 5 32.47 27.98 63.56
C PRO A 5 32.72 26.64 62.87
N ARG A 6 31.65 25.97 62.41
CA ARG A 6 31.73 24.77 61.57
C ARG A 6 32.46 25.12 60.26
N LYS A 7 33.56 24.42 59.97
CA LYS A 7 34.22 24.49 58.66
C LYS A 7 33.23 24.02 57.59
N GLN A 8 32.76 24.94 56.74
CA GLN A 8 31.98 24.59 55.56
C GLN A 8 32.95 24.10 54.48
N HIS A 9 32.84 22.83 54.11
CA HIS A 9 33.52 22.30 52.94
C HIS A 9 32.78 22.81 51.70
N GLY A 10 33.38 23.76 50.98
CA GLY A 10 32.87 24.22 49.69
C GLY A 10 33.11 23.16 48.61
N PHE A 11 32.13 22.98 47.72
CA PHE A 11 32.28 22.14 46.54
C PHE A 11 33.50 22.56 45.73
N THR A 12 34.32 21.59 45.34
CA THR A 12 35.54 21.91 44.57
C THR A 12 35.15 22.30 43.15
N LEU A 13 35.82 23.31 42.59
CA LEU A 13 35.59 23.72 41.20
C LEU A 13 35.86 22.56 40.21
N VAL A 14 36.74 21.64 40.60
CA VAL A 14 37.06 20.41 39.86
C VAL A 14 35.89 19.44 39.83
N GLU A 15 35.16 19.29 40.94
CA GLU A 15 33.99 18.41 41.02
C GLU A 15 32.83 18.91 40.15
N LEU A 16 32.60 20.24 40.13
CA LEU A 16 31.66 20.84 39.18
C LEU A 16 32.13 20.70 37.72
N ALA A 17 33.43 20.81 37.44
CA ALA A 17 33.96 20.62 36.10
C ALA A 17 33.79 19.16 35.61
N ILE A 18 34.05 18.18 36.47
CA ILE A 18 33.91 16.74 36.15
C ILE A 18 32.43 16.39 35.97
N THR A 19 31.53 16.88 36.84
CA THR A 19 30.09 16.62 36.71
C THR A 19 29.52 17.20 35.42
N LEU A 20 29.89 18.43 35.04
CA LEU A 20 29.46 19.03 33.77
C LEU A 20 30.02 18.28 32.55
N LEU A 21 31.25 17.76 32.64
CA LEU A 21 31.84 16.92 31.59
C LEU A 21 31.10 15.58 31.44
N ILE A 22 30.70 14.95 32.55
CA ILE A 22 29.92 13.70 32.50
C ILE A 22 28.50 13.97 31.97
N LEU A 23 27.86 15.06 32.40
CA LEU A 23 26.52 15.44 31.94
C LEU A 23 26.50 15.77 30.45
N SER A 24 27.53 16.45 29.92
CA SER A 24 27.58 16.78 28.49
C SER A 24 27.74 15.52 27.62
N LEU A 25 28.57 14.57 28.05
CA LEU A 25 28.72 13.27 27.39
C LEU A 25 27.40 12.48 27.41
N PHE A 26 26.68 12.50 28.53
CA PHE A 26 25.40 11.83 28.65
C PHE A 26 24.33 12.44 27.74
N LEU A 27 24.28 13.76 27.63
CA LEU A 27 23.28 14.48 26.83
C LEU A 27 23.39 14.14 25.33
N VAL A 28 24.61 13.99 24.81
CA VAL A 28 24.85 13.58 23.41
C VAL A 28 24.34 12.17 23.14
N ALA A 29 24.55 11.22 24.06
CA ALA A 29 24.08 9.85 23.90
C ALA A 29 22.54 9.76 23.89
N VAL A 30 21.86 10.54 24.73
CA VAL A 30 20.39 10.59 24.80
C VAL A 30 19.77 11.14 23.50
N ILE A 31 20.37 12.17 22.90
CA ILE A 31 19.87 12.75 21.63
C ILE A 31 19.93 11.72 20.50
N GLY A 32 21.02 10.95 20.39
CA GLY A 32 21.15 9.92 19.35
C GLY A 32 20.11 8.79 19.47
N LEU A 33 19.76 8.40 20.71
CA LEU A 33 18.69 7.42 20.95
C LEU A 33 17.31 7.98 20.60
N TYR A 34 17.06 9.26 20.91
CA TYR A 34 15.79 9.92 20.62
C TYR A 34 15.49 9.97 19.11
N GLN A 35 16.49 10.35 18.28
CA GLN A 35 16.33 10.38 16.83
C GLN A 35 16.02 8.99 16.24
N LYS A 36 16.68 7.95 16.77
CA LYS A 36 16.42 6.56 16.36
C LYS A 36 15.01 6.10 16.73
N SER A 37 14.52 6.50 17.91
CA SER A 37 13.15 6.23 18.35
C SER A 37 12.13 6.90 17.43
N GLU A 38 12.33 8.18 17.10
CA GLU A 38 11.41 8.90 16.22
C GLU A 38 11.30 8.24 14.85
N GLN A 39 12.42 7.85 14.23
CA GLN A 39 12.41 7.17 12.94
C GLN A 39 11.66 5.82 12.98
N GLN A 40 11.80 5.07 14.09
CA GLN A 40 11.04 3.84 14.29
C GLN A 40 9.54 4.13 14.46
N ASP A 41 9.17 5.21 15.14
CA ASP A 41 7.79 5.63 15.30
C ASP A 41 7.16 6.02 13.96
N ARG A 42 7.90 6.72 13.09
CA ARG A 42 7.44 7.07 11.72
C ARG A 42 7.13 5.81 10.90
N VAL A 43 8.07 4.87 10.87
CA VAL A 43 7.88 3.57 10.18
C VAL A 43 6.70 2.79 10.76
N ARG A 44 6.57 2.77 12.10
CA ARG A 44 5.44 2.12 12.78
C ARG A 44 4.11 2.73 12.37
N VAL A 45 4.00 4.06 12.36
CA VAL A 45 2.80 4.78 11.93
C VAL A 45 2.50 4.49 10.46
N THR A 46 3.52 4.46 9.59
CA THR A 46 3.35 4.08 8.18
C THR A 46 2.75 2.68 8.05
N ASN A 47 3.33 1.68 8.70
CA ASN A 47 2.85 0.30 8.64
C ASN A 47 1.42 0.16 9.18
N GLN A 48 1.10 0.81 10.30
CA GLN A 48 -0.25 0.82 10.86
C GLN A 48 -1.28 1.43 9.91
N ARG A 49 -0.94 2.51 9.21
CA ARG A 49 -1.83 3.16 8.25
C ARG A 49 -2.00 2.35 6.98
N MET A 50 -0.91 1.74 6.48
CA MET A 50 -0.99 0.78 5.39
C MET A 50 -1.92 -0.39 5.72
N GLN A 51 -1.84 -0.95 6.94
CA GLN A 51 -2.77 -2.00 7.39
C GLN A 51 -4.22 -1.53 7.40
N MET A 52 -4.50 -0.31 7.88
CA MET A 52 -5.87 0.26 7.81
C MET A 52 -6.38 0.40 6.37
N ILE A 53 -5.51 0.80 5.44
CA ILE A 53 -5.85 0.91 4.01
C ILE A 53 -6.15 -0.47 3.43
N VAL A 54 -5.29 -1.46 3.69
CA VAL A 54 -5.49 -2.85 3.27
C VAL A 54 -6.84 -3.39 3.75
N GLN A 55 -7.14 -3.22 5.04
CA GLN A 55 -8.39 -3.66 5.65
C GLN A 55 -9.61 -3.02 4.96
N ALA A 56 -9.54 -1.72 4.66
CA ALA A 56 -10.61 -1.02 3.97
C ALA A 56 -10.77 -1.48 2.51
N LEU A 57 -9.65 -1.73 1.81
CA LEU A 57 -9.67 -2.28 0.44
C LEU A 57 -10.28 -3.68 0.41
N SER A 58 -9.94 -4.55 1.37
CA SER A 58 -10.53 -5.89 1.51
C SER A 58 -12.03 -5.82 1.80
N SER A 59 -12.45 -4.98 2.74
CA SER A 59 -13.88 -4.78 3.02
C SER A 59 -14.64 -4.20 1.82
N HIS A 60 -14.02 -3.30 1.06
CA HIS A 60 -14.60 -2.77 -0.16
C HIS A 60 -14.72 -3.86 -1.24
N ALA A 61 -13.69 -4.70 -1.43
CA ALA A 61 -13.75 -5.83 -2.35
C ALA A 61 -14.87 -6.82 -2.03
N GLU A 62 -15.09 -7.11 -0.75
CA GLU A 62 -16.17 -8.01 -0.30
C GLU A 62 -17.57 -7.42 -0.46
N THR A 63 -17.72 -6.09 -0.32
CA THR A 63 -19.05 -5.44 -0.34
C THR A 63 -19.42 -4.82 -1.67
N ALA A 64 -18.44 -4.52 -2.53
CA ALA A 64 -18.62 -3.95 -3.86
C ALA A 64 -18.23 -4.92 -4.99
N GLY A 65 -17.56 -6.04 -4.68
CA GLY A 65 -17.11 -7.01 -5.68
C GLY A 65 -15.97 -6.52 -6.58
N ARG A 66 -15.29 -5.44 -6.18
CA ARG A 66 -14.23 -4.76 -6.91
C ARG A 66 -13.33 -3.96 -5.97
N LEU A 67 -12.17 -3.53 -6.42
CA LEU A 67 -11.37 -2.49 -5.79
C LEU A 67 -11.80 -1.10 -6.29
N PRO A 68 -11.67 -0.06 -5.46
CA PRO A 68 -11.97 1.30 -5.88
C PRO A 68 -10.89 1.83 -6.83
N CYS A 69 -11.28 2.75 -7.71
CA CYS A 69 -10.30 3.50 -8.48
C CYS A 69 -9.51 4.46 -7.58
N PRO A 70 -8.20 4.66 -7.81
CA PRO A 70 -7.45 5.69 -7.11
C PRO A 70 -8.13 7.04 -7.15
N ALA A 71 -8.08 7.78 -6.06
CA ALA A 71 -8.49 9.17 -6.06
C ALA A 71 -7.45 10.00 -6.81
N ARG A 72 -7.93 11.00 -7.54
CA ARG A 72 -7.11 11.91 -8.33
C ARG A 72 -6.56 13.03 -7.43
N PRO A 73 -5.23 13.16 -7.25
CA PRO A 73 -4.64 14.21 -6.40
C PRO A 73 -4.85 15.63 -6.95
N GLU A 74 -5.12 15.78 -8.25
CA GLU A 74 -5.37 17.05 -8.92
C GLU A 74 -6.76 17.65 -8.62
N ILE A 75 -7.68 16.87 -8.05
CA ILE A 75 -9.04 17.32 -7.78
C ILE A 75 -9.04 18.29 -6.57
N ASN A 76 -9.73 19.41 -6.73
CA ASN A 76 -9.85 20.45 -5.71
C ASN A 76 -11.31 20.87 -5.42
N ASP A 77 -12.26 19.99 -5.75
CA ASP A 77 -13.69 20.17 -5.50
C ASP A 77 -14.21 19.13 -4.48
N THR A 78 -15.54 19.01 -4.36
CA THR A 78 -16.21 18.07 -3.44
C THR A 78 -15.95 16.59 -3.73
N THR A 79 -15.41 16.27 -4.91
CA THR A 79 -15.05 14.90 -5.30
C THR A 79 -13.62 14.51 -4.89
N PHE A 80 -12.83 15.43 -4.31
CA PHE A 80 -11.48 15.10 -3.80
C PHE A 80 -11.56 14.02 -2.72
N GLY A 81 -10.84 12.90 -2.93
CA GLY A 81 -10.84 11.77 -2.02
C GLY A 81 -11.85 10.67 -2.35
N TRP A 82 -12.74 10.91 -3.30
CA TRP A 82 -13.55 9.87 -3.92
C TRP A 82 -12.75 9.18 -5.02
N GLU A 83 -13.09 7.92 -5.30
CA GLU A 83 -12.52 7.18 -6.42
C GLU A 83 -12.73 7.89 -7.76
N ALA A 84 -11.77 7.76 -8.68
CA ALA A 84 -11.85 8.39 -9.99
C ALA A 84 -13.13 8.00 -10.76
N GLY A 85 -13.76 8.99 -11.40
CA GLY A 85 -14.99 8.82 -12.17
C GLY A 85 -16.26 9.19 -11.41
N ILE A 86 -16.18 9.43 -10.09
CA ILE A 86 -17.29 10.03 -9.34
C ILE A 86 -17.43 11.52 -9.69
N THR A 87 -18.65 11.94 -10.00
CA THR A 87 -19.00 13.34 -10.25
C THR A 87 -19.77 13.93 -9.07
N ALA A 88 -19.86 15.26 -9.00
CA ALA A 88 -20.65 15.93 -7.97
C ALA A 88 -22.14 15.52 -8.01
N ALA A 89 -22.67 15.17 -9.19
CA ALA A 89 -24.05 14.69 -9.31
C ALA A 89 -24.24 13.34 -8.60
N ASP A 90 -23.25 12.44 -8.69
CA ASP A 90 -23.30 11.13 -8.04
C ASP A 90 -23.32 11.23 -6.50
N LEU A 91 -22.80 12.33 -5.94
CA LEU A 91 -22.81 12.60 -4.50
C LEU A 91 -24.15 13.17 -3.99
N THR A 92 -25.02 13.63 -4.89
CA THR A 92 -26.33 14.22 -4.52
C THR A 92 -27.46 13.21 -4.46
N VAL A 93 -27.21 11.96 -4.84
CA VAL A 93 -28.26 10.96 -5.02
C VAL A 93 -28.43 10.11 -3.76
N ASP A 94 -29.45 10.42 -2.95
CA ASP A 94 -29.95 9.56 -1.85
C ASP A 94 -30.67 8.28 -2.36
N ALA A 95 -30.53 7.92 -3.63
CA ALA A 95 -31.33 6.86 -4.28
C ALA A 95 -30.85 5.43 -4.00
N GLY A 96 -30.04 5.19 -2.96
CA GLY A 96 -29.52 3.85 -2.66
C GLY A 96 -28.55 3.28 -3.70
N VAL A 97 -28.10 4.12 -4.65
CA VAL A 97 -27.02 3.79 -5.59
C VAL A 97 -25.73 4.32 -4.98
N ARG A 98 -24.83 3.41 -4.57
CA ARG A 98 -23.49 3.83 -4.14
C ARG A 98 -22.81 4.48 -5.35
N PRO A 99 -22.32 5.74 -5.27
CA PRO A 99 -21.62 6.35 -6.38
C PRO A 99 -20.40 5.49 -6.69
N PHE A 100 -20.35 4.94 -7.90
CA PHE A 100 -19.28 4.04 -8.33
C PHE A 100 -18.49 4.72 -9.44
N GLY A 101 -17.22 4.99 -9.16
CA GLY A 101 -16.27 5.49 -10.13
C GLY A 101 -15.90 4.46 -11.19
N SER A 102 -15.14 4.89 -12.20
CA SER A 102 -14.62 4.02 -13.24
C SER A 102 -13.23 4.45 -13.66
N CYS A 103 -12.32 3.48 -13.70
CA CYS A 103 -10.94 3.63 -14.17
C CYS A 103 -10.92 3.53 -15.70
N THR A 104 -11.79 4.27 -16.39
CA THR A 104 -11.78 4.31 -17.85
C THR A 104 -10.77 5.35 -18.32
N ASN A 105 -9.92 4.96 -19.26
CA ASN A 105 -9.17 5.89 -20.09
C ASN A 105 -10.17 6.62 -21.01
N THR A 106 -10.96 7.54 -20.44
CA THR A 106 -11.78 8.46 -21.25
C THR A 106 -10.80 9.31 -22.05
N SER A 107 -10.85 9.12 -23.35
CA SER A 107 -9.94 9.60 -24.38
C SER A 107 -9.32 10.97 -24.09
N ASN A 108 -7.98 11.04 -24.15
CA ASN A 108 -7.09 12.22 -24.13
C ASN A 108 -6.24 12.44 -22.87
N ILE A 109 -6.03 11.44 -22.02
CA ILE A 109 -4.97 11.49 -20.99
C ILE A 109 -4.05 10.26 -21.15
N PRO A 110 -2.71 10.40 -21.01
CA PRO A 110 -1.78 9.27 -21.13
C PRO A 110 -2.19 8.05 -20.29
N ALA A 111 -1.83 6.87 -20.78
CA ALA A 111 -2.45 5.54 -20.56
C ALA A 111 -2.45 4.94 -19.12
N ASN A 112 -2.34 5.74 -18.07
CA ASN A 112 -2.11 5.31 -16.67
C ASN A 112 -2.66 6.29 -15.61
N ASN A 113 -3.45 7.28 -16.00
CA ASN A 113 -3.85 8.39 -15.11
C ASN A 113 -4.87 8.00 -14.03
N ASP A 114 -5.71 6.99 -14.26
CA ASP A 114 -6.78 6.63 -13.32
C ASP A 114 -6.52 5.33 -12.56
N THR A 115 -5.39 4.68 -12.81
CA THR A 115 -5.03 3.37 -12.22
C THR A 115 -3.89 3.46 -11.22
N THR A 116 -3.30 4.66 -11.09
CA THR A 116 -2.39 5.06 -10.03
C THR A 116 -2.87 6.41 -9.48
N GLY A 117 -2.73 6.67 -8.19
CA GLY A 117 -3.17 7.93 -7.58
C GLY A 117 -2.98 7.92 -6.08
N ILE A 118 -3.78 8.70 -5.36
CA ILE A 118 -3.86 8.60 -3.90
C ILE A 118 -4.96 7.62 -3.51
N VAL A 119 -4.89 7.11 -2.29
CA VAL A 119 -5.93 6.23 -1.74
C VAL A 119 -7.28 6.98 -1.69
N PRO A 120 -8.37 6.40 -2.23
CA PRO A 120 -9.70 7.04 -2.26
C PRO A 120 -10.38 6.97 -0.89
N PHE A 121 -9.91 7.81 0.03
CA PHE A 121 -10.27 7.77 1.45
C PHE A 121 -11.75 7.98 1.73
N LEU A 122 -12.48 8.79 0.94
CA LEU A 122 -13.92 8.95 1.14
C LEU A 122 -14.70 7.72 0.67
N SER A 123 -14.32 7.12 -0.47
CA SER A 123 -14.89 5.85 -0.94
C SER A 123 -14.61 4.67 -0.01
N LEU A 124 -13.50 4.73 0.72
CA LEU A 124 -13.07 3.71 1.70
C LEU A 124 -13.49 4.02 3.13
N ASN A 125 -14.20 5.13 3.37
CA ASN A 125 -14.57 5.61 4.71
C ASN A 125 -13.37 5.71 5.67
N LEU A 126 -12.22 6.11 5.14
CA LEU A 126 -10.98 6.34 5.86
C LEU A 126 -10.83 7.84 6.17
N PRO A 127 -10.25 8.18 7.34
CA PRO A 127 -9.98 9.57 7.64
C PRO A 127 -8.77 10.09 6.82
N PRO A 128 -8.68 11.39 6.51
CA PRO A 128 -7.62 11.94 5.65
C PRO A 128 -6.19 11.68 6.15
N GLN A 129 -5.98 11.57 7.47
CA GLN A 129 -4.65 11.23 8.01
C GLN A 129 -4.23 9.78 7.73
N ALA A 130 -5.17 8.86 7.51
CA ALA A 130 -4.86 7.46 7.26
C ALA A 130 -4.18 7.25 5.90
N ILE A 131 -4.34 8.19 4.96
CA ILE A 131 -3.74 8.12 3.63
C ILE A 131 -2.40 8.84 3.49
N ARG A 132 -1.82 9.25 4.63
CA ARG A 132 -0.47 9.80 4.70
C ARG A 132 0.45 8.87 5.47
N ASP A 133 1.70 8.74 5.06
CA ASP A 133 2.69 7.97 5.80
C ASP A 133 3.14 8.68 7.09
N GLY A 134 4.06 8.08 7.84
CA GLY A 134 4.60 8.63 9.09
C GLY A 134 5.26 10.00 8.91
N TRP A 135 5.77 10.31 7.71
CA TRP A 135 6.40 11.58 7.36
C TRP A 135 5.43 12.61 6.77
N GLY A 136 4.16 12.22 6.55
CA GLY A 136 3.09 13.10 6.10
C GLY A 136 2.90 13.13 4.58
N ASN A 137 3.67 12.34 3.83
CA ASN A 137 3.51 12.21 2.38
C ASN A 137 2.28 11.34 2.07
N TYR A 138 1.57 11.61 0.97
CA TYR A 138 0.47 10.74 0.55
C TYR A 138 1.00 9.38 0.13
N PHE A 139 0.29 8.31 0.50
CA PHE A 139 0.53 7.00 -0.10
C PHE A 139 0.14 7.02 -1.58
N THR A 140 0.99 6.45 -2.43
CA THR A 140 0.59 6.13 -3.81
C THR A 140 -0.12 4.79 -3.82
N TYR A 141 -1.33 4.78 -4.35
CA TYR A 141 -2.14 3.59 -4.57
C TYR A 141 -2.24 3.31 -6.07
N ALA A 142 -1.82 2.12 -6.47
CA ALA A 142 -1.94 1.63 -7.83
C ALA A 142 -2.78 0.35 -7.84
N VAL A 143 -3.70 0.24 -8.79
CA VAL A 143 -4.65 -0.87 -8.85
C VAL A 143 -4.59 -1.55 -10.20
N SER A 144 -4.79 -2.86 -10.23
CA SER A 144 -4.99 -3.56 -11.49
C SER A 144 -6.41 -3.28 -12.00
N PRO A 145 -6.56 -2.72 -13.20
CA PRO A 145 -7.87 -2.30 -13.71
C PRO A 145 -8.89 -3.42 -13.84
N VAL A 146 -8.44 -4.68 -14.03
CA VAL A 146 -9.31 -5.86 -14.08
C VAL A 146 -10.14 -6.00 -12.81
N PHE A 147 -9.63 -5.54 -11.66
CA PHE A 147 -10.32 -5.57 -10.38
C PHE A 147 -11.11 -4.31 -10.08
N THR A 148 -11.12 -3.30 -10.96
CA THR A 148 -11.83 -2.02 -10.74
C THR A 148 -13.18 -1.95 -11.43
N GLN A 149 -13.51 -2.97 -12.23
CA GLN A 149 -14.70 -2.96 -13.06
C GLN A 149 -15.95 -3.21 -12.25
N ASP A 150 -17.02 -2.54 -12.64
CA ASP A 150 -18.35 -2.82 -12.12
C ASP A 150 -18.94 -4.04 -12.82
N ASN A 151 -18.73 -5.21 -12.20
CA ASN A 151 -19.25 -6.47 -12.73
C ASN A 151 -20.79 -6.61 -12.58
N ASP A 152 -21.53 -5.58 -12.15
CA ASP A 152 -23.00 -5.58 -12.07
C ASP A 152 -23.68 -4.92 -13.29
N ARG A 153 -22.95 -4.23 -14.18
CA ARG A 153 -23.59 -3.35 -15.17
C ARG A 153 -24.05 -4.05 -16.43
N ASN A 154 -25.12 -4.79 -16.29
CA ASN A 154 -26.19 -4.72 -17.27
C ASN A 154 -27.32 -3.95 -16.57
N ASN A 155 -27.72 -2.82 -17.17
CA ASN A 155 -28.72 -1.84 -16.69
C ASN A 155 -29.77 -2.39 -15.73
N ALA A 156 -30.21 -1.56 -14.77
CA ALA A 156 -31.28 -1.78 -13.80
C ALA A 156 -32.66 -2.21 -14.39
N GLY A 157 -32.69 -3.35 -15.07
CA GLY A 157 -33.79 -3.86 -15.86
C GLY A 157 -33.44 -5.24 -16.39
N VAL A 158 -33.71 -6.26 -15.56
CA VAL A 158 -33.70 -7.70 -15.87
C VAL A 158 -32.31 -8.28 -16.15
N MET A 159 -31.73 -8.95 -15.14
CA MET A 159 -30.62 -9.89 -15.35
C MET A 159 -31.12 -11.12 -16.10
N THR A 160 -30.56 -11.40 -17.27
CA THR A 160 -30.66 -12.68 -17.99
C THR A 160 -29.43 -13.55 -17.69
N GLU A 161 -29.47 -14.87 -17.95
CA GLU A 161 -28.30 -15.77 -17.75
C GLU A 161 -27.04 -15.35 -18.54
N ALA A 162 -27.19 -14.44 -19.52
CA ALA A 162 -26.10 -13.84 -20.28
C ALA A 162 -25.46 -12.60 -19.58
N ASP A 163 -26.05 -12.10 -18.48
CA ASP A 163 -25.75 -10.79 -17.89
C ASP A 163 -24.86 -10.82 -16.63
N THR A 164 -24.44 -12.00 -16.17
CA THR A 164 -23.47 -12.05 -15.07
C THR A 164 -22.08 -11.78 -15.65
N ASN A 165 -21.44 -10.64 -15.35
CA ASN A 165 -20.02 -10.38 -15.65
C ASN A 165 -19.08 -11.25 -14.77
N VAL A 166 -19.53 -12.45 -14.41
CA VAL A 166 -18.80 -13.50 -13.72
C VAL A 166 -18.39 -14.53 -14.77
N HIS A 167 -17.09 -14.82 -14.81
CA HIS A 167 -16.49 -15.80 -15.69
C HIS A 167 -17.19 -17.16 -15.56
N ALA A 168 -17.44 -17.84 -16.68
CA ALA A 168 -18.23 -19.08 -16.73
C ALA A 168 -17.83 -20.15 -15.70
N ARG A 169 -16.52 -20.27 -15.41
CA ARG A 169 -15.94 -21.15 -14.38
C ARG A 169 -16.53 -20.97 -12.96
N CYS A 170 -17.06 -19.79 -12.64
CA CYS A 170 -17.64 -19.46 -11.33
C CYS A 170 -19.16 -19.28 -11.37
N ARG A 171 -19.82 -19.64 -12.49
CA ARG A 171 -21.28 -19.71 -12.59
C ARG A 171 -21.77 -21.10 -12.19
N THR A 172 -21.40 -21.53 -10.99
CA THR A 172 -21.85 -22.81 -10.42
C THR A 172 -22.71 -22.53 -9.20
N ALA A 173 -23.59 -23.48 -8.83
CA ALA A 173 -24.46 -23.37 -7.66
C ALA A 173 -23.72 -23.12 -6.34
N ALA A 174 -22.41 -23.41 -6.29
CA ALA A 174 -21.57 -23.13 -5.12
C ALA A 174 -21.15 -21.65 -5.03
N TRP A 175 -20.94 -20.98 -6.16
CA TRP A 175 -20.49 -19.58 -6.22
C TRP A 175 -21.65 -18.58 -6.42
N THR A 176 -22.73 -19.00 -7.08
CA THR A 176 -23.89 -18.19 -7.45
C THR A 176 -25.16 -19.04 -7.43
N SER A 177 -26.30 -18.51 -6.97
CA SER A 177 -27.60 -19.19 -7.08
C SER A 177 -28.58 -18.39 -7.93
N ILE A 178 -29.53 -19.06 -8.60
CA ILE A 178 -30.58 -18.40 -9.42
C ILE A 178 -31.58 -17.62 -8.55
N ALA A 179 -31.62 -17.93 -7.24
CA ALA A 179 -32.40 -17.18 -6.25
C ALA A 179 -31.67 -15.92 -5.77
N ASP A 180 -30.33 -15.91 -5.83
CA ASP A 180 -29.54 -14.70 -5.71
C ASP A 180 -29.61 -13.92 -7.03
N THR A 181 -30.52 -12.96 -7.10
CA THR A 181 -30.52 -11.92 -8.13
C THR A 181 -29.29 -10.99 -8.07
N ILE A 182 -28.31 -11.33 -7.22
CA ILE A 182 -27.03 -10.66 -7.01
C ILE A 182 -25.97 -11.77 -7.10
N SER A 183 -25.22 -11.84 -8.20
CA SER A 183 -24.00 -12.67 -8.23
C SER A 183 -23.17 -12.34 -6.99
N SER A 184 -22.86 -13.33 -6.13
CA SER A 184 -22.21 -13.07 -4.83
C SER A 184 -21.00 -12.13 -5.04
N PHE A 185 -20.87 -11.05 -4.26
CA PHE A 185 -19.80 -10.05 -4.46
C PHE A 185 -18.41 -10.70 -4.55
N LYS A 186 -18.20 -11.79 -3.80
CA LYS A 186 -17.04 -12.66 -3.88
C LYS A 186 -16.83 -13.26 -5.28
N SER A 187 -17.84 -13.83 -5.92
CA SER A 187 -17.73 -14.36 -7.30
C SER A 187 -17.39 -13.28 -8.34
N ARG A 188 -17.91 -12.06 -8.15
CA ARG A 188 -17.62 -10.91 -9.02
C ARG A 188 -16.19 -10.43 -8.89
N PHE A 189 -15.66 -10.43 -7.67
CA PHE A 189 -14.26 -10.07 -7.45
C PHE A 189 -13.32 -11.18 -7.90
N CYS A 190 -13.57 -12.41 -7.47
CA CYS A 190 -12.72 -13.58 -7.68
C CYS A 190 -12.69 -14.09 -9.12
N CYS A 191 -13.76 -13.86 -9.87
CA CYS A 191 -13.93 -14.43 -11.19
C CYS A 191 -14.49 -13.41 -12.18
N ALA A 192 -14.00 -12.18 -12.16
CA ALA A 192 -14.37 -11.16 -13.14
C ALA A 192 -14.26 -11.72 -14.58
N ALA A 193 -15.33 -11.60 -15.38
CA ALA A 193 -15.29 -11.98 -16.78
C ALA A 193 -14.35 -11.02 -17.52
N GLN A 194 -13.42 -11.55 -18.32
CA GLN A 194 -12.48 -10.74 -19.11
C GLN A 194 -13.14 -9.92 -20.25
N VAL A 195 -14.47 -9.92 -20.33
CA VAL A 195 -15.23 -9.58 -21.53
C VAL A 195 -16.14 -8.38 -21.26
N VAL A 196 -15.55 -7.22 -20.92
CA VAL A 196 -16.19 -5.96 -21.28
C VAL A 196 -15.62 -5.57 -22.63
N ALA A 197 -16.48 -5.57 -23.64
CA ALA A 197 -16.10 -5.03 -24.92
C ALA A 197 -15.82 -3.52 -24.77
N PRO A 198 -14.74 -3.01 -25.39
CA PRO A 198 -13.84 -3.75 -26.25
C PRO A 198 -12.75 -4.50 -25.46
N ALA A 199 -12.47 -5.73 -25.88
CA ALA A 199 -11.40 -6.61 -25.38
C ALA A 199 -9.96 -6.05 -25.54
N THR A 200 -9.84 -4.76 -25.85
CA THR A 200 -8.61 -3.97 -26.04
C THR A 200 -8.27 -3.12 -24.82
N GLN A 201 -9.12 -3.06 -23.79
CA GLN A 201 -8.92 -2.14 -22.67
C GLN A 201 -7.74 -2.53 -21.74
N PHE A 202 -7.35 -3.81 -21.69
CA PHE A 202 -6.21 -4.29 -20.89
C PHE A 202 -5.27 -5.18 -21.72
N PRO A 203 -4.37 -4.58 -22.51
CA PRO A 203 -3.39 -5.30 -23.31
C PRO A 203 -2.51 -6.23 -22.45
N ARG A 204 -2.07 -7.35 -23.03
CA ARG A 204 -1.07 -8.24 -22.38
C ARG A 204 0.16 -7.44 -21.97
N GLY A 205 0.71 -7.73 -20.79
CA GLY A 205 1.90 -7.05 -20.26
C GLY A 205 1.62 -5.67 -19.65
N THR A 206 0.34 -5.30 -19.48
CA THR A 206 -0.01 -4.10 -18.72
C THR A 206 -0.15 -4.37 -17.23
N ASP A 207 -0.17 -5.62 -16.76
CA ASP A 207 -0.35 -5.91 -15.33
C ASP A 207 0.67 -5.23 -14.43
N LEU A 208 0.27 -5.03 -13.17
CA LEU A 208 1.20 -4.59 -12.14
C LEU A 208 2.33 -5.61 -11.99
N SER A 209 3.52 -5.13 -11.70
CA SER A 209 4.71 -5.96 -11.53
C SER A 209 5.51 -5.46 -10.33
N ILE A 210 6.02 -6.37 -9.51
CA ILE A 210 6.90 -6.06 -8.40
C ILE A 210 8.29 -6.61 -8.71
N GLN A 211 9.26 -5.72 -8.76
CA GLN A 211 10.68 -6.05 -8.77
C GLN A 211 11.17 -6.24 -7.34
N LEU A 212 11.81 -7.37 -7.08
CA LEU A 212 12.47 -7.67 -5.82
C LEU A 212 13.96 -7.33 -5.90
N THR A 213 14.57 -6.99 -4.77
CA THR A 213 16.03 -6.91 -4.69
C THR A 213 16.69 -8.26 -5.03
N THR A 214 17.74 -8.23 -5.84
CA THR A 214 18.56 -9.39 -6.23
C THR A 214 19.80 -9.56 -5.35
N ASP A 215 19.90 -8.82 -4.25
CA ASP A 215 21.12 -8.79 -3.44
C ASP A 215 21.43 -10.16 -2.79
N PRO A 216 22.64 -10.71 -2.96
CA PRO A 216 22.92 -12.08 -2.60
C PRO A 216 23.03 -12.36 -1.08
N GLY A 217 22.84 -11.38 -0.21
CA GLY A 217 23.07 -11.47 1.23
C GLY A 217 21.94 -10.99 2.16
N THR A 218 20.87 -10.40 1.64
CA THR A 218 19.76 -9.90 2.45
C THR A 218 18.53 -10.76 2.19
N ALA A 219 18.25 -11.67 3.13
CA ALA A 219 16.95 -12.29 3.21
C ALA A 219 15.91 -11.17 3.30
N ILE A 220 15.10 -11.02 2.27
CA ILE A 220 13.88 -10.24 2.30
C ILE A 220 12.98 -10.97 3.30
N SER A 221 13.04 -10.57 4.57
CA SER A 221 11.93 -10.87 5.46
C SER A 221 10.77 -10.08 4.87
N PRO A 222 9.67 -10.71 4.42
CA PRO A 222 8.44 -9.96 4.32
C PRO A 222 8.27 -9.30 5.70
N VAL A 223 8.12 -7.97 5.72
CA VAL A 223 7.57 -7.33 6.91
C VAL A 223 6.22 -8.00 7.07
N ARG A 224 6.14 -8.94 8.02
CA ARG A 224 4.88 -9.44 8.54
C ARG A 224 4.17 -8.22 9.12
N VAL A 225 3.35 -7.57 8.31
CA VAL A 225 2.13 -6.98 8.84
C VAL A 225 1.31 -8.15 9.36
N ASP A 226 0.70 -8.02 10.54
CA ASP A 226 -0.11 -9.05 11.23
C ASP A 226 -1.38 -9.50 10.46
N PHE A 227 -1.32 -9.46 9.13
CA PHE A 227 -2.41 -9.76 8.21
C PHE A 227 -1.94 -10.12 6.80
N THR A 228 -0.66 -10.43 6.59
CA THR A 228 -0.26 -11.17 5.40
C THR A 228 -0.83 -12.57 5.53
N VAL A 229 -1.95 -12.82 4.89
CA VAL A 229 -2.44 -14.16 4.65
C VAL A 229 -1.41 -14.83 3.77
N ASP A 230 -0.68 -15.77 4.36
CA ASP A 230 0.37 -16.52 3.71
C ASP A 230 -0.21 -17.27 2.51
N ASN A 231 -0.07 -16.71 1.31
CA ASN A 231 -0.03 -17.50 0.08
C ASN A 231 1.42 -17.92 -0.24
N LEU A 232 2.21 -18.12 0.80
CA LEU A 232 3.57 -18.65 0.78
C LEU A 232 3.70 -19.70 1.91
N ASN A 233 2.92 -20.78 1.85
CA ASN A 233 3.09 -21.98 2.68
C ASN A 233 4.38 -22.76 2.32
N GLY A 234 5.53 -22.07 2.27
CA GLY A 234 6.82 -22.64 1.89
C GLY A 234 8.05 -22.01 2.57
N TYR A 235 7.89 -21.00 3.43
CA TYR A 235 9.03 -20.32 4.07
C TYR A 235 9.05 -20.37 5.60
N ASP A 236 8.27 -21.25 6.21
CA ASP A 236 8.20 -21.42 7.67
C ASP A 236 9.36 -22.25 8.28
N SER A 237 10.45 -22.48 7.53
CA SER A 237 11.58 -23.30 7.96
C SER A 237 12.92 -22.54 8.08
N ILE A 238 12.90 -21.22 8.32
CA ILE A 238 14.15 -20.43 8.45
C ILE A 238 14.78 -20.57 9.86
N ASN A 239 14.03 -21.01 10.88
CA ASN A 239 14.57 -21.16 12.25
C ASN A 239 14.81 -22.61 12.71
N THR A 240 14.55 -23.62 11.88
CA THR A 240 14.72 -25.04 12.29
C THR A 240 15.52 -25.93 11.33
N LEU A 241 16.07 -25.39 10.23
CA LEU A 241 16.97 -26.17 9.39
C LEU A 241 18.41 -25.77 9.68
N ALA A 242 19.07 -26.61 10.49
CA ALA A 242 20.51 -26.79 10.37
C ALA A 242 20.82 -26.92 8.87
N VAL A 243 21.72 -26.08 8.38
CA VAL A 243 22.16 -26.03 6.99
C VAL A 243 22.76 -27.40 6.63
N ASN A 244 21.95 -28.31 6.13
CA ASN A 244 22.45 -29.45 5.38
C ASN A 244 22.97 -28.87 4.07
N ALA A 245 24.29 -28.71 3.97
CA ALA A 245 25.00 -28.14 2.81
C ALA A 245 24.85 -28.93 1.50
N ALA A 246 23.86 -29.83 1.41
CA ALA A 246 23.57 -30.69 0.27
C ALA A 246 22.15 -30.50 -0.31
N ASP A 247 21.24 -29.81 0.39
CA ASP A 247 20.00 -29.35 -0.24
C ASP A 247 20.28 -27.98 -0.85
N SER A 248 20.28 -27.94 -2.18
CA SER A 248 20.31 -26.68 -2.91
C SER A 248 19.12 -25.85 -2.42
N ALA A 249 19.37 -24.71 -1.79
CA ALA A 249 18.32 -23.77 -1.44
C ALA A 249 17.41 -23.59 -2.66
N PRO A 250 16.07 -23.67 -2.51
CA PRO A 250 15.17 -23.49 -3.65
C PRO A 250 15.55 -22.19 -4.37
N ASP A 251 15.70 -22.27 -5.69
CA ASP A 251 16.14 -21.17 -6.54
C ASP A 251 15.45 -19.87 -6.12
N ARG A 252 16.26 -18.83 -5.86
CA ARG A 252 15.75 -17.49 -5.58
C ARG A 252 14.90 -17.06 -6.77
N PRO A 253 13.64 -16.61 -6.59
CA PRO A 253 12.85 -16.12 -7.70
C PRO A 253 13.50 -14.83 -8.24
N THR A 254 14.20 -14.93 -9.36
CA THR A 254 14.77 -13.80 -10.12
C THR A 254 13.76 -13.15 -11.06
N THR A 255 12.53 -13.65 -11.06
CA THR A 255 11.41 -13.18 -11.87
C THR A 255 10.53 -12.24 -11.07
N ASN A 256 10.18 -11.09 -11.64
CA ASN A 256 9.23 -10.16 -11.05
C ASN A 256 7.93 -10.86 -10.67
N ILE A 257 7.33 -10.44 -9.55
CA ILE A 257 5.98 -10.87 -9.17
C ILE A 257 5.01 -10.16 -10.10
N THR A 258 4.17 -10.91 -10.80
CA THR A 258 3.21 -10.36 -11.75
C THR A 258 1.78 -10.49 -11.24
N ALA A 259 0.92 -9.59 -11.72
CA ALA A 259 -0.52 -9.57 -11.43
C ALA A 259 -0.93 -9.42 -9.94
N PRO A 260 -0.27 -8.57 -9.12
CA PRO A 260 -0.91 -8.11 -7.90
C PRO A 260 -2.16 -7.31 -8.25
N ALA A 261 -3.15 -7.37 -7.36
CA ALA A 261 -4.40 -6.66 -7.50
C ALA A 261 -4.25 -5.17 -7.16
N PHE A 262 -3.38 -4.84 -6.20
CA PHE A 262 -2.94 -3.46 -5.96
C PHE A 262 -1.50 -3.40 -5.43
N VAL A 263 -0.93 -2.19 -5.48
CA VAL A 263 0.32 -1.79 -4.83
C VAL A 263 0.07 -0.51 -4.03
N LEU A 264 0.67 -0.42 -2.85
CA LEU A 264 0.68 0.76 -2.00
C LEU A 264 2.13 1.15 -1.67
N VAL A 265 2.48 2.41 -1.90
CA VAL A 265 3.84 2.94 -1.71
C VAL A 265 3.81 4.08 -0.69
N SER A 266 4.60 3.98 0.36
CA SER A 266 5.08 5.12 1.15
C SER A 266 6.37 5.61 0.54
N HIS A 267 6.48 6.93 0.39
CA HIS A 267 7.65 7.58 -0.20
C HIS A 267 8.68 7.99 0.86
N GLY A 268 8.67 7.30 2.01
CA GLY A 268 9.65 7.46 3.06
C GLY A 268 9.89 8.89 3.57
N GLU A 269 11.14 9.16 3.93
CA GLU A 269 11.59 10.35 4.65
C GLU A 269 11.79 11.54 3.72
N ASN A 270 12.36 11.31 2.53
CA ASN A 270 12.54 12.36 1.53
C ASN A 270 11.19 12.72 0.85
N GLY A 271 10.23 11.79 0.83
CA GLY A 271 8.94 11.93 0.15
C GLY A 271 9.03 11.96 -1.38
N GLU A 272 10.17 11.58 -1.95
CA GLU A 272 10.40 11.57 -3.40
C GLU A 272 9.32 10.75 -4.10
N GLY A 273 8.65 11.32 -5.10
CA GLY A 273 7.61 10.61 -5.85
C GLY A 273 6.21 10.62 -5.24
N SER A 274 6.04 11.16 -4.02
CA SER A 274 4.71 11.31 -3.41
C SER A 274 3.85 12.34 -4.13
N PHE A 275 2.53 12.15 -4.21
CA PHE A 275 1.64 13.16 -4.77
C PHE A 275 1.54 14.39 -3.85
N LEU A 276 1.48 15.59 -4.44
CA LEU A 276 1.35 16.84 -3.68
C LEU A 276 -0.09 17.20 -3.29
N ALA A 277 -1.09 16.65 -4.00
CA ALA A 277 -2.52 16.94 -3.84
C ALA A 277 -2.86 18.44 -3.71
N ASN A 278 -2.23 19.27 -4.54
CA ASN A 278 -2.29 20.73 -4.52
C ASN A 278 -3.04 21.29 -5.74
N GLY A 279 -4.01 20.53 -6.28
CA GLY A 279 -4.73 20.88 -7.51
C GLY A 279 -3.97 20.54 -8.80
N THR A 280 -2.78 19.92 -8.70
CA THR A 280 -2.05 19.38 -9.84
C THR A 280 -1.68 17.92 -9.62
N ARG A 281 -1.56 17.16 -10.71
CA ARG A 281 -1.14 15.75 -10.70
C ARG A 281 0.39 15.65 -10.71
N THR A 282 1.01 16.33 -9.78
CA THR A 282 2.47 16.43 -9.67
C THR A 282 2.97 15.58 -8.53
N ARG A 283 4.11 14.93 -8.77
CA ARG A 283 4.86 14.23 -7.72
C ARG A 283 5.85 15.20 -7.09
N LYS A 284 6.10 15.01 -5.80
CA LYS A 284 7.10 15.72 -5.01
C LYS A 284 8.47 15.29 -5.52
N THR A 285 9.27 16.27 -5.93
CA THR A 285 10.71 16.11 -6.11
C THR A 285 11.37 16.58 -4.82
N SER A 286 12.00 15.65 -4.11
CA SER A 286 12.87 15.94 -2.99
C SER A 286 14.14 16.66 -3.48
N GLY A 287 14.68 17.56 -2.65
CA GLY A 287 16.04 18.06 -2.83
C GLY A 287 17.09 17.13 -2.20
N GLY A 288 16.69 15.90 -1.85
CA GLY A 288 17.46 14.94 -1.09
C GLY A 288 18.20 13.93 -1.97
N LEU A 289 18.65 12.85 -1.35
CA LEU A 289 19.21 11.71 -2.07
C LEU A 289 18.07 10.95 -2.76
N VAL A 290 18.28 10.58 -4.03
CA VAL A 290 17.34 9.81 -4.83
C VAL A 290 18.06 8.67 -5.53
N GLY A 291 17.71 7.42 -5.18
CA GLY A 291 18.25 6.23 -5.82
C GLY A 291 17.49 5.76 -7.05
N ALA A 292 18.09 4.83 -7.78
CA ALA A 292 17.45 4.21 -8.95
C ALA A 292 16.14 3.49 -8.55
N ASN A 293 16.15 2.83 -7.40
CA ASN A 293 15.00 2.10 -6.88
C ASN A 293 13.84 3.02 -6.44
N GLU A 294 14.13 4.21 -5.93
CA GLU A 294 13.09 5.21 -5.63
C GLU A 294 12.52 5.82 -6.91
N THR A 295 13.38 6.03 -7.89
CA THR A 295 12.95 6.50 -9.22
C THR A 295 11.97 5.51 -9.85
N GLU A 296 12.17 4.20 -9.65
CA GLU A 296 11.24 3.17 -10.14
C GLU A 296 9.83 3.36 -9.57
N ASN A 297 9.71 3.64 -8.27
CA ASN A 297 8.42 3.87 -7.61
C ASN A 297 7.75 5.22 -7.96
N ASN A 298 8.43 6.06 -8.75
CA ASN A 298 8.03 7.41 -9.12
C ASN A 298 7.76 7.58 -10.64
N ASN A 299 8.15 6.65 -11.50
CA ASN A 299 8.19 6.85 -12.96
C ASN A 299 6.84 6.69 -13.71
N PHE A 300 5.72 6.50 -12.99
CA PHE A 300 4.37 6.28 -13.52
C PHE A 300 4.17 5.01 -14.37
N ASN A 301 5.15 4.13 -14.48
CA ASN A 301 4.91 2.82 -15.09
C ASN A 301 4.11 1.92 -14.11
N ARG A 302 3.96 0.63 -14.45
CA ARG A 302 3.25 -0.37 -13.61
C ARG A 302 4.21 -1.36 -12.94
N LEU A 303 5.49 -1.03 -12.89
CA LEU A 303 6.55 -1.75 -12.22
C LEU A 303 6.92 -1.00 -10.93
N TYR A 304 7.02 -1.72 -9.83
CA TYR A 304 7.35 -1.15 -8.53
C TYR A 304 8.48 -1.95 -7.90
N PHE A 305 9.42 -1.27 -7.27
CA PHE A 305 10.51 -1.90 -6.55
C PHE A 305 10.18 -2.03 -5.08
N THR A 306 10.43 -3.22 -4.51
CA THR A 306 10.40 -3.44 -3.07
C THR A 306 11.69 -4.09 -2.58
N GLY A 307 12.19 -3.58 -1.45
CA GLY A 307 13.45 -4.04 -0.87
C GLY A 307 13.68 -3.46 0.53
N PRO A 308 14.78 -3.84 1.18
CA PRO A 308 15.17 -3.24 2.45
C PRO A 308 15.46 -1.75 2.26
N ARG A 309 15.07 -0.93 3.23
CA ARG A 309 15.43 0.49 3.26
C ARG A 309 16.94 0.65 3.33
N ASN A 310 17.50 1.49 2.47
CA ASN A 310 18.89 1.88 2.45
C ASN A 310 18.98 3.41 2.59
N LEU A 311 19.29 3.87 3.79
CA LEU A 311 19.46 5.30 4.10
C LEU A 311 20.94 5.74 3.99
N SER A 312 21.75 4.99 3.25
CA SER A 312 23.15 5.35 3.03
C SER A 312 23.25 6.73 2.36
N GLY A 313 24.22 7.54 2.78
CA GLY A 313 24.37 8.92 2.32
C GLY A 313 24.76 9.10 0.84
N THR A 314 24.71 8.04 0.02
CA THR A 314 25.05 8.07 -1.41
C THR A 314 23.79 7.96 -2.26
N ALA A 315 23.64 8.86 -3.23
CA ALA A 315 22.45 8.91 -4.06
C ALA A 315 22.20 7.61 -4.83
N ALA A 316 23.22 6.87 -5.24
CA ALA A 316 23.07 5.70 -6.10
C ALA A 316 22.17 4.60 -5.50
N ASP A 317 22.31 4.34 -4.20
CA ASP A 317 21.65 3.21 -3.53
C ASP A 317 20.62 3.65 -2.48
N TYR A 318 20.34 4.96 -2.36
CA TYR A 318 19.37 5.47 -1.40
C TYR A 318 17.97 4.95 -1.74
N PHE A 319 17.28 4.40 -0.75
CA PHE A 319 15.94 3.84 -0.89
C PHE A 319 15.23 3.88 0.46
N ASP A 320 14.31 4.82 0.65
CA ASP A 320 13.56 4.94 1.91
C ASP A 320 12.09 4.53 1.82
N ASP A 321 11.63 4.21 0.61
CA ASP A 321 10.27 3.75 0.32
C ASP A 321 9.90 2.47 1.07
N ILE A 322 8.60 2.35 1.36
CA ILE A 322 7.99 1.11 1.86
C ILE A 322 6.91 0.73 0.87
N VAL A 323 6.99 -0.47 0.32
CA VAL A 323 6.03 -0.97 -0.68
C VAL A 323 5.33 -2.22 -0.14
N ILE A 324 4.00 -2.21 -0.19
CA ILE A 324 3.19 -3.40 0.04
C ILE A 324 2.30 -3.65 -1.18
N TRP A 325 1.93 -4.90 -1.38
CA TRP A 325 1.08 -5.32 -2.49
C TRP A 325 0.31 -6.56 -2.07
N MET A 326 -0.83 -6.81 -2.72
CA MET A 326 -1.60 -8.04 -2.52
C MET A 326 -2.13 -8.56 -3.83
N THR A 327 -2.24 -9.88 -3.94
CA THR A 327 -3.00 -10.53 -5.01
C THR A 327 -4.48 -10.52 -4.67
N GLN A 328 -5.30 -10.93 -5.64
CA GLN A 328 -6.73 -11.14 -5.46
C GLN A 328 -7.05 -12.08 -4.28
N ASP A 329 -6.32 -13.20 -4.15
CA ASP A 329 -6.47 -14.12 -3.01
C ASP A 329 -6.08 -13.47 -1.68
N GLY A 330 -4.98 -12.71 -1.67
CA GLY A 330 -4.52 -12.02 -0.47
C GLY A 330 -5.55 -11.02 0.05
N ILE A 331 -6.25 -10.31 -0.85
CA ILE A 331 -7.32 -9.37 -0.49
C ILE A 331 -8.50 -10.09 0.16
N MET A 332 -8.94 -11.20 -0.41
CA MET A 332 -10.09 -11.95 0.12
C MET A 332 -9.77 -12.62 1.45
N ALA A 333 -8.54 -13.10 1.62
CA ALA A 333 -8.13 -13.74 2.85
C ALA A 333 -7.80 -12.71 3.95
N ALA A 334 -7.54 -11.46 3.58
CA ALA A 334 -7.39 -10.32 4.46
C ALA A 334 -8.75 -9.84 5.04
N ASN A 335 -9.70 -10.73 5.30
CA ASN A 335 -10.86 -10.42 6.16
C ASN A 335 -11.38 -11.67 6.89
N GLY A 336 -10.68 -12.81 6.78
CA GLY A 336 -11.09 -14.08 7.36
C GLY A 336 -10.64 -15.29 6.52
N THR A 337 -11.41 -16.38 6.56
CA THR A 337 -11.10 -17.64 5.84
C THR A 337 -11.49 -17.61 4.36
N SER A 338 -11.87 -16.45 3.82
CA SER A 338 -12.28 -16.31 2.43
C SER A 338 -11.09 -16.41 1.50
N SER A 339 -11.24 -17.03 0.34
CA SER A 339 -10.23 -17.04 -0.73
C SER A 339 -10.91 -17.05 -2.08
N CYS A 340 -10.19 -16.74 -3.16
CA CYS A 340 -10.73 -16.94 -4.51
C CYS A 340 -10.55 -18.37 -5.02
N GLN A 341 -9.97 -19.26 -4.19
CA GLN A 341 -9.81 -20.67 -4.50
C GLN A 341 -11.10 -21.47 -4.30
N TYR A 342 -11.94 -21.09 -3.33
CA TYR A 342 -13.17 -21.81 -2.99
C TYR A 342 -14.36 -20.85 -2.79
N PRO A 343 -15.59 -21.28 -3.19
CA PRO A 343 -16.81 -20.49 -3.07
C PRO A 343 -17.11 -20.03 -1.64
#